data_AF-A0AAU1GWF5-F1
#
_entry.id   AF-A0AAU1GWF5-F1
#
_cell.length_a   1.000
_cell.length_b   1.000
_cell.length_c   1.000
_cell.angle_alpha   90.00
_cell.angle_beta   90.00
_cell.angle_gamma   90.00
#
_symmetry.space_group_name_H-M   'P 1'
#
loop_
_entity.id
_entity.type
_entity.pdbx_description
1 polymer ?
#
loop_
_entity_poly.entity_id
_entity_poly.type
_entity_poly.pdbx_seq_one_letter_code
_entity_poly.pdbx_strand_id
1 'polypeptide(L)'
;MLSIATINAAQDNDLAAVAEVIEATESRISVLAGKAALRMAPHRGPRFADYRDEFSQVGRVAVWDALGRFKDTTEDAFMRYVYTTVENTLKDAVRAERNGNAGADENAVKTFAAMLEAADGDVYEAAKLAQTIPPKGKRLSADRAEAARMAWQGAVSLDKVTTATDNADADGSLSDILVHLDDDRDDEIRPKVGMGAVVEASQVLARYVPLPRDAETRVCFLDALELASMGHVTPADVDALEEAVKVPSDPTERRYVLDAMAILRAAVSTATEAALIEELRDSREDRMADSAEKHARVNDVLDSMGAAQRDVLKHSFGIKGATDFGWGDGCDMAGIGDALGMTHQNVVGNRSKGRKTFAKRYAAVIRLVNAALADALEVAAVELHKNAGRK
;
A
#
# COMPACT_ATOMS: atom_id res chain seq x y z
N MET A 1 -32.36 40.84 -22.23
CA MET A 1 -31.90 41.57 -21.03
C MET A 1 -32.65 40.92 -19.89
N LEU A 2 -31.94 40.31 -18.95
CA LEU A 2 -32.57 39.44 -17.96
C LEU A 2 -33.42 40.31 -17.03
N SER A 3 -34.60 39.86 -16.61
CA SER A 3 -35.41 40.65 -15.65
C SER A 3 -35.52 39.92 -14.32
N ILE A 4 -35.75 40.67 -13.23
CA ILE A 4 -35.97 40.07 -11.91
C ILE A 4 -37.20 39.15 -11.89
N ALA A 5 -38.22 39.46 -12.70
CA ALA A 5 -39.39 38.59 -12.86
C ALA A 5 -39.01 37.23 -13.48
N THR A 6 -38.09 37.24 -14.45
CA THR A 6 -37.57 36.01 -15.08
C THR A 6 -36.76 35.19 -14.08
N ILE A 7 -35.91 35.85 -13.28
CA ILE A 7 -35.13 35.18 -12.22
C ILE A 7 -36.07 34.53 -11.20
N ASN A 8 -37.10 35.23 -10.73
CA ASN A 8 -38.07 34.67 -9.78
C ASN A 8 -38.86 33.50 -10.37
N ALA A 9 -39.32 33.60 -11.62
CA ALA A 9 -39.98 32.49 -12.31
C ALA A 9 -39.05 31.27 -12.45
N ALA A 10 -37.76 31.49 -12.72
CA ALA A 10 -36.76 30.43 -12.75
C ALA A 10 -36.54 29.78 -11.37
N GLN A 11 -36.61 30.55 -10.27
CA GLN A 11 -36.57 30.01 -8.90
C GLN A 11 -37.78 29.10 -8.59
N ASP A 12 -38.93 29.39 -9.19
CA ASP A 12 -40.14 28.57 -9.11
C ASP A 12 -40.14 27.36 -10.08
N ASN A 13 -38.99 27.06 -10.69
CA ASN A 13 -38.78 25.97 -11.67
C ASN A 13 -39.54 26.13 -12.99
N ASP A 14 -39.85 27.35 -13.43
CA ASP A 14 -40.30 27.58 -14.81
C ASP A 14 -39.14 27.30 -15.79
N LEU A 15 -39.29 26.24 -16.60
CA LEU A 15 -38.26 25.78 -17.53
C LEU A 15 -37.91 26.83 -18.60
N ALA A 16 -38.87 27.64 -19.06
CA ALA A 16 -38.61 28.68 -20.05
C ALA A 16 -37.77 29.80 -19.42
N ALA A 17 -38.08 30.19 -18.19
CA ALA A 17 -37.32 31.18 -17.45
C ALA A 17 -35.91 30.68 -17.08
N VAL A 18 -35.77 29.41 -16.69
CA VAL A 18 -34.45 28.79 -16.44
C VAL A 18 -33.61 28.81 -17.70
N ALA A 19 -34.18 28.48 -18.87
CA ALA A 19 -33.47 28.54 -20.15
C ALA A 19 -32.98 29.96 -20.47
N GLU A 20 -33.82 30.98 -20.25
CA GLU A 20 -33.44 32.39 -20.48
C GLU A 20 -32.31 32.84 -19.54
N VAL A 21 -32.33 32.42 -18.27
CA VAL A 21 -31.22 32.68 -17.32
C VAL A 21 -29.92 32.01 -17.78
N ILE A 22 -29.98 30.76 -18.23
CA ILE A 22 -28.80 30.03 -18.72
C ILE A 22 -28.25 30.73 -19.96
N GLU A 23 -29.10 31.06 -20.93
CA GLU A 23 -28.69 31.77 -22.15
C GLU A 23 -28.03 33.12 -21.82
N ALA A 24 -28.61 33.89 -20.89
CA ALA A 24 -28.07 35.18 -20.47
C ALA A 24 -26.69 35.07 -19.79
N THR A 25 -26.39 33.93 -19.16
CA THR A 25 -25.13 33.70 -18.42
C THR A 25 -24.06 32.95 -19.25
N GLU A 26 -24.46 32.29 -20.34
CA GLU A 26 -23.64 31.38 -21.14
C GLU A 26 -22.34 32.02 -21.66
N SER A 27 -22.41 33.25 -22.17
CA SER A 27 -21.22 33.95 -22.69
C SER A 27 -20.13 34.09 -21.61
N ARG A 28 -20.51 34.41 -20.37
CA ARG A 28 -19.57 34.55 -19.26
C ARG A 28 -19.09 33.19 -18.75
N ILE A 29 -19.98 32.19 -18.69
CA ILE A 29 -19.63 30.80 -18.34
C ILE A 29 -18.55 30.30 -19.32
N SER A 30 -18.75 30.48 -20.62
CA SER A 30 -17.80 30.06 -21.66
C SER A 30 -16.41 30.69 -21.48
N VAL A 31 -16.33 31.97 -21.08
CA VAL A 31 -15.06 32.64 -20.75
C VAL A 31 -14.42 32.05 -19.50
N LEU A 32 -15.19 31.81 -18.44
CA LEU A 32 -14.68 31.24 -17.18
C LEU A 32 -14.24 29.78 -17.35
N ALA A 33 -15.01 28.98 -18.09
CA ALA A 33 -14.69 27.62 -18.46
C ALA A 33 -13.41 27.57 -19.32
N GLY A 34 -13.23 28.51 -20.25
CA GLY A 34 -11.97 28.65 -20.99
C GLY A 34 -10.78 28.93 -20.07
N LYS A 35 -10.94 29.78 -19.05
CA LYS A 35 -9.89 30.01 -18.03
C LYS A 35 -9.64 28.76 -17.17
N ALA A 36 -10.68 28.00 -16.82
CA ALA A 36 -10.55 26.74 -16.10
C ALA A 36 -9.80 25.69 -16.92
N ALA A 37 -10.18 25.52 -18.19
CA ALA A 37 -9.52 24.63 -19.14
C ALA A 37 -8.05 25.01 -19.36
N LEU A 38 -7.70 26.30 -19.41
CA LEU A 38 -6.30 26.74 -19.51
C LEU A 38 -5.46 26.32 -18.30
N ARG A 39 -6.06 26.16 -17.10
CA ARG A 39 -5.36 25.67 -15.91
C ARG A 39 -5.09 24.15 -15.96
N MET A 40 -5.95 23.40 -16.67
CA MET A 40 -5.81 21.94 -16.86
C MET A 40 -4.91 21.59 -18.05
N ALA A 41 -5.04 22.34 -19.15
CA ALA A 41 -4.26 22.20 -20.37
C ALA A 41 -3.61 23.53 -20.74
N PRO A 42 -2.47 23.89 -20.09
CA PRO A 42 -1.68 25.05 -20.45
C PRO A 42 -1.34 25.06 -21.95
N HIS A 43 -1.19 26.25 -22.53
CA HIS A 43 -0.93 26.44 -23.97
C HIS A 43 -1.98 25.83 -24.92
N ARG A 44 -3.21 25.57 -24.43
CA ARG A 44 -4.28 24.95 -25.20
C ARG A 44 -3.87 23.58 -25.76
N GLY A 45 -3.34 22.72 -24.88
CA GLY A 45 -2.98 21.35 -25.21
C GLY A 45 -4.14 20.51 -25.78
N PRO A 46 -3.89 19.25 -26.18
CA PRO A 46 -4.83 18.43 -26.95
C PRO A 46 -6.24 18.30 -26.36
N ARG A 47 -6.36 18.23 -25.03
CA ARG A 47 -7.65 18.10 -24.31
C ARG A 47 -8.31 19.43 -23.94
N PHE A 48 -7.80 20.56 -24.43
CA PHE A 48 -8.32 21.88 -24.06
C PHE A 48 -9.80 22.07 -24.41
N ALA A 49 -10.22 21.61 -25.59
CA ALA A 49 -11.61 21.70 -26.02
C ALA A 49 -12.53 20.87 -25.12
N ASP A 50 -12.13 19.63 -24.83
CA ASP A 50 -12.88 18.72 -23.94
C ASP A 50 -13.05 19.33 -22.55
N TYR A 51 -11.96 19.81 -21.93
CA TYR A 51 -12.03 20.46 -20.63
C TYR A 51 -12.90 21.72 -20.64
N ARG A 52 -12.85 22.51 -21.73
CA ARG A 52 -13.69 23.71 -21.85
C ARG A 52 -15.17 23.32 -21.88
N ASP A 53 -15.53 22.27 -22.58
CA ASP A 53 -16.91 21.81 -22.69
C ASP A 53 -17.39 21.22 -21.36
N GLU A 54 -16.58 20.37 -20.72
CA GLU A 54 -16.83 19.82 -19.38
C GLU A 54 -17.04 20.91 -18.34
N PHE A 55 -16.11 21.88 -18.25
CA PHE A 55 -16.23 22.99 -17.31
C PHE A 55 -17.39 23.93 -17.65
N SER A 56 -17.79 24.04 -18.92
CA SER A 56 -19.00 24.80 -19.28
C SER A 56 -20.25 24.14 -18.67
N GLN A 57 -20.34 22.81 -18.68
CA GLN A 57 -21.44 22.09 -18.03
C GLN A 57 -21.43 22.29 -16.51
N VAL A 58 -20.27 22.18 -15.87
CA VAL A 58 -20.12 22.47 -14.43
C VAL A 58 -20.58 23.89 -14.11
N GLY A 59 -20.24 24.87 -14.97
CA GLY A 59 -20.70 26.25 -14.82
C GLY A 59 -22.21 26.39 -14.90
N ARG A 60 -22.87 25.72 -15.86
CA ARG A 60 -24.35 25.74 -16.00
C ARG A 60 -25.04 25.13 -14.79
N VAL A 61 -24.54 24.00 -14.28
CA VAL A 61 -25.04 23.38 -13.04
C VAL A 61 -24.90 24.35 -11.86
N ALA A 62 -23.77 25.05 -11.75
CA ALA A 62 -23.55 26.03 -10.70
C ALA A 62 -24.52 27.23 -10.77
N VAL A 63 -24.92 27.67 -11.99
CA VAL A 63 -25.98 28.69 -12.15
C VAL A 63 -27.31 28.16 -11.64
N TRP A 64 -27.65 26.92 -12.00
CA TRP A 64 -28.90 26.29 -11.55
C TRP A 64 -28.95 26.17 -10.02
N ASP A 65 -27.87 25.74 -9.38
CA ASP A 65 -27.76 25.67 -7.92
C ASP A 65 -27.79 27.06 -7.26
N ALA A 66 -27.32 28.10 -7.96
CA ALA A 66 -27.31 29.47 -7.46
C ALA A 66 -28.72 30.09 -7.46
N LEU A 67 -29.58 29.74 -8.43
CA LEU A 67 -30.96 30.23 -8.51
C LEU A 67 -31.70 29.98 -7.20
N GLY A 68 -31.71 28.75 -6.68
CA GLY A 68 -32.41 28.41 -5.43
C GLY A 68 -31.86 29.09 -4.17
N ARG A 69 -30.67 29.70 -4.23
CA ARG A 69 -30.00 30.34 -3.08
C ARG A 69 -30.00 31.86 -3.14
N PHE A 70 -30.30 32.45 -4.29
CA PHE A 70 -30.34 33.90 -4.47
C PHE A 70 -31.53 34.52 -3.72
N LYS A 71 -31.30 35.63 -3.01
CA LYS A 71 -32.31 36.30 -2.15
C LYS A 71 -32.42 37.80 -2.37
N ASP A 72 -31.59 38.37 -3.24
CA ASP A 72 -31.62 39.80 -3.53
C ASP A 72 -32.72 40.12 -4.56
N THR A 73 -32.97 41.39 -4.83
CA THR A 73 -34.11 41.85 -5.65
C THR A 73 -33.70 42.55 -6.93
N THR A 74 -32.41 42.51 -7.29
CA THR A 74 -31.88 43.17 -8.49
C THR A 74 -31.16 42.20 -9.42
N GLU A 75 -31.30 42.43 -10.73
CA GLU A 75 -30.58 41.68 -11.78
C GLU A 75 -29.06 41.79 -11.60
N ASP A 76 -28.56 42.99 -11.32
CA ASP A 76 -27.13 43.22 -11.13
C ASP A 76 -26.55 42.44 -9.95
N ALA A 77 -27.29 42.34 -8.84
CA ALA A 77 -26.90 41.52 -7.70
C ALA A 77 -26.88 40.04 -8.06
N PHE A 78 -27.87 39.58 -8.83
CA PHE A 78 -27.93 38.21 -9.33
C PHE A 78 -26.72 37.87 -10.19
N MET A 79 -26.42 38.69 -11.20
CA MET A 79 -25.30 38.45 -12.11
C MET A 79 -23.96 38.43 -11.36
N ARG A 80 -23.75 39.35 -10.41
CA ARG A 80 -22.55 39.36 -9.56
C ARG A 80 -22.45 38.09 -8.71
N TYR A 81 -23.55 37.67 -8.09
CA TYR A 81 -23.62 36.48 -7.26
C TYR A 81 -23.34 35.19 -8.05
N VAL A 82 -24.00 35.03 -9.19
CA VAL A 82 -23.83 33.87 -10.08
C VAL A 82 -22.41 33.80 -10.60
N TYR A 83 -21.84 34.90 -11.10
CA TYR A 83 -20.48 34.88 -11.63
C TYR A 83 -19.43 34.54 -10.57
N THR A 84 -19.60 35.06 -9.36
CA THR A 84 -18.72 34.71 -8.22
C THR A 84 -18.88 33.23 -7.86
N THR A 85 -20.10 32.71 -7.87
CA THR A 85 -20.40 31.31 -7.55
C THR A 85 -19.80 30.38 -8.60
N VAL A 86 -20.05 30.63 -9.89
CA VAL A 86 -19.50 29.86 -11.01
C VAL A 86 -17.98 29.88 -10.99
N GLU A 87 -17.35 31.04 -10.79
CA GLU A 87 -15.88 31.10 -10.73
C GLU A 87 -15.30 30.24 -9.60
N ASN A 88 -15.90 30.27 -8.41
CA ASN A 88 -15.46 29.46 -7.28
C ASN A 88 -15.69 27.97 -7.51
N THR A 89 -16.88 27.59 -8.03
CA THR A 89 -17.20 26.21 -8.37
C THR A 89 -16.24 25.65 -9.43
N LEU A 90 -15.89 26.43 -10.45
CA LEU A 90 -14.91 26.02 -11.46
C LEU A 90 -13.50 25.90 -10.90
N LYS A 91 -13.08 26.76 -9.96
CA LYS A 91 -11.79 26.60 -9.27
C LYS A 91 -11.75 25.30 -8.46
N ASP A 92 -12.85 24.95 -7.81
CA ASP A 92 -12.96 23.70 -7.03
C ASP A 92 -12.99 22.47 -7.95
N ALA A 93 -13.72 22.53 -9.07
CA ALA A 93 -13.75 21.47 -10.06
C ALA A 93 -12.36 21.23 -10.69
N VAL A 94 -11.62 22.29 -11.05
CA VAL A 94 -10.24 22.17 -11.54
C VAL A 94 -9.34 21.48 -10.51
N ARG A 95 -9.49 21.79 -9.22
CA ARG A 95 -8.69 21.15 -8.15
C ARG A 95 -9.02 19.67 -8.01
N ALA A 96 -10.31 19.34 -8.03
CA ALA A 96 -10.78 17.96 -7.95
C ALA A 96 -10.30 17.13 -9.14
N GLU A 97 -10.45 17.66 -10.36
CA GLU A 97 -10.10 16.94 -11.59
C GLU A 97 -8.60 16.78 -11.76
N ARG A 98 -7.80 17.81 -11.43
CA ARG A 98 -6.37 17.81 -11.70
C ARG A 98 -5.65 16.61 -11.09
N ASN A 99 -6.03 16.18 -9.88
CA ASN A 99 -5.32 15.08 -9.20
C ASN A 99 -6.18 14.25 -8.24
N GLY A 100 -7.52 14.38 -8.24
CA GLY A 100 -8.39 13.61 -7.33
C GLY A 100 -8.02 13.77 -5.85
N ASN A 101 -7.41 14.91 -5.51
CA ASN A 101 -6.68 15.17 -4.27
C ASN A 101 -5.48 14.25 -3.96
N ALA A 102 -5.16 13.17 -4.68
CA ALA A 102 -4.00 12.29 -4.41
C ALA A 102 -3.75 11.99 -2.91
N GLY A 103 -4.82 11.89 -2.11
CA GLY A 103 -4.76 11.74 -0.65
C GLY A 103 -4.40 12.99 0.17
N ALA A 104 -4.09 14.13 -0.44
CA ALA A 104 -3.88 15.41 0.22
C ALA A 104 -5.19 16.07 0.67
N ASP A 105 -5.10 16.81 1.77
CA ASP A 105 -6.23 17.57 2.32
C ASP A 105 -6.67 18.71 1.37
N GLU A 106 -7.97 18.80 1.09
CA GLU A 106 -8.54 19.77 0.16
C GLU A 106 -8.22 21.22 0.55
N ASN A 107 -8.26 21.54 1.86
CA ASN A 107 -7.97 22.89 2.35
C ASN A 107 -6.48 23.25 2.19
N ALA A 108 -5.59 22.27 2.33
CA ALA A 108 -4.17 22.45 2.05
C ALA A 108 -3.94 22.75 0.57
N VAL A 109 -4.58 22.01 -0.34
CA VAL A 109 -4.50 22.26 -1.79
C VAL A 109 -5.06 23.64 -2.16
N LYS A 110 -6.18 24.07 -1.55
CA LYS A 110 -6.76 25.41 -1.75
C LYS A 110 -5.81 26.51 -1.30
N THR A 111 -5.17 26.34 -0.14
CA THR A 111 -4.20 27.31 0.40
C THR A 111 -2.95 27.37 -0.47
N PHE A 112 -2.43 26.21 -0.90
CA PHE A 112 -1.29 26.11 -1.80
C PHE A 112 -1.57 26.79 -3.15
N ALA A 113 -2.73 26.54 -3.75
CA ALA A 113 -3.13 27.16 -5.02
C ALA A 113 -3.16 28.70 -4.96
N ALA A 114 -3.66 29.27 -3.86
CA ALA A 114 -3.66 30.72 -3.66
C ALA A 114 -2.23 31.28 -3.55
N MET A 115 -1.32 30.53 -2.93
CA MET A 115 0.09 30.93 -2.82
C MET A 115 0.86 30.72 -4.12
N LEU A 116 0.42 29.79 -4.97
CA LEU A 116 0.99 29.60 -6.29
C LEU A 116 0.75 30.80 -7.20
N GLU A 117 -0.44 31.41 -7.13
CA GLU A 117 -0.73 32.67 -7.82
C GLU A 117 0.16 33.81 -7.27
N ALA A 118 0.42 33.84 -5.96
CA ALA A 118 1.31 34.82 -5.34
C ALA A 118 2.80 34.61 -5.66
N ALA A 119 3.21 33.37 -5.94
CA ALA A 119 4.56 32.96 -6.30
C ALA A 119 4.81 32.91 -7.82
N ASP A 120 3.93 33.52 -8.62
CA ASP A 120 4.01 33.54 -10.09
C ASP A 120 4.22 32.16 -10.74
N GLY A 121 3.61 31.12 -10.15
CA GLY A 121 3.71 29.75 -10.64
C GLY A 121 4.90 28.93 -10.12
N ASP A 122 5.80 29.49 -9.31
CA ASP A 122 6.86 28.69 -8.65
C ASP A 122 6.26 27.82 -7.54
N VAL A 123 6.24 26.50 -7.78
CA VAL A 123 5.67 25.50 -6.89
C VAL A 123 6.44 25.32 -5.57
N TYR A 124 7.75 25.60 -5.54
CA TYR A 124 8.56 25.47 -4.34
C TYR A 124 8.47 26.72 -3.48
N GLU A 125 8.46 27.89 -4.10
CA GLU A 125 8.20 29.14 -3.41
C GLU A 125 6.78 29.15 -2.84
N ALA A 126 5.76 28.73 -3.62
CA ALA A 126 4.39 28.59 -3.15
C ALA A 126 4.27 27.72 -1.89
N ALA A 127 5.01 26.60 -1.82
CA ALA A 127 5.04 25.74 -0.64
C ALA A 127 5.61 26.44 0.60
N LYS A 128 6.62 27.31 0.43
CA LYS A 128 7.19 28.13 1.50
C LYS A 128 6.22 29.25 1.92
N LEU A 129 5.58 29.91 0.95
CA LEU A 129 4.61 30.97 1.21
C LEU A 129 3.37 30.46 1.94
N ALA A 130 2.90 29.24 1.64
CA ALA A 130 1.77 28.61 2.32
C ALA A 130 1.98 28.37 3.81
N GLN A 131 3.23 28.37 4.28
CA GLN A 131 3.57 28.24 5.69
C GLN A 131 3.58 29.59 6.43
N THR A 132 3.74 30.71 5.72
CA THR A 132 4.05 32.02 6.33
C THR A 132 2.98 33.09 6.07
N ILE A 133 2.50 33.23 4.83
CA ILE A 133 1.60 34.31 4.42
C ILE A 133 0.16 34.12 4.91
N PRO A 134 -0.46 32.92 4.82
CA PRO A 134 -1.85 32.74 5.24
C PRO A 134 -2.08 33.16 6.70
N PRO A 135 -3.30 33.58 7.07
CA PRO A 135 -3.61 33.93 8.45
C PRO A 135 -3.40 32.74 9.38
N LYS A 136 -3.08 33.03 10.65
CA LYS A 136 -2.87 32.00 11.68
C LYS A 136 -4.09 31.06 11.74
N GLY A 137 -3.85 29.75 11.68
CA GLY A 137 -4.89 28.71 11.58
C GLY A 137 -5.16 28.21 10.15
N LYS A 138 -4.76 28.95 9.11
CA LYS A 138 -4.77 28.50 7.71
C LYS A 138 -3.38 28.21 7.14
N ARG A 139 -2.32 28.55 7.89
CA ARG A 139 -0.94 28.21 7.53
C ARG A 139 -0.76 26.70 7.53
N LEU A 140 -0.06 26.19 6.52
CA LEU A 140 0.26 24.78 6.43
C LEU A 140 1.53 24.48 7.24
N SER A 141 1.61 23.26 7.79
CA SER A 141 2.89 22.71 8.23
C SER A 141 3.76 22.38 7.01
N ALA A 142 5.06 22.17 7.22
CA ALA A 142 5.99 21.77 6.16
C ALA A 142 5.47 20.53 5.40
N ASP A 143 5.15 19.45 6.13
CA ASP A 143 4.65 18.19 5.53
C ASP A 143 3.35 18.40 4.76
N ARG A 144 2.43 19.22 5.25
CA ARG A 144 1.16 19.50 4.54
C ARG A 144 1.36 20.37 3.31
N ALA A 145 2.29 21.33 3.36
CA ALA A 145 2.64 22.14 2.20
C ALA A 145 3.33 21.27 1.13
N GLU A 146 4.18 20.34 1.54
CA GLU A 146 4.85 19.42 0.63
C GLU A 146 3.88 18.42 0.02
N ALA A 147 3.00 17.82 0.82
CA ALA A 147 1.93 16.94 0.32
C ALA A 147 1.02 17.69 -0.66
N ALA A 148 0.63 18.94 -0.35
CA ALA A 148 -0.16 19.77 -1.27
C ALA A 148 0.59 20.10 -2.56
N ARG A 149 1.90 20.34 -2.51
CA ARG A 149 2.75 20.57 -3.68
C ARG A 149 2.82 19.32 -4.57
N MET A 150 3.09 18.15 -3.99
CA MET A 150 3.13 16.88 -4.71
C MET A 150 1.77 16.58 -5.34
N ALA A 151 0.69 16.72 -4.57
CA ALA A 151 -0.67 16.57 -5.05
C ALA A 151 -1.08 17.62 -6.09
N TRP A 152 -0.43 18.78 -6.17
CA TRP A 152 -0.70 19.78 -7.22
C TRP A 152 0.07 19.51 -8.52
N GLN A 153 1.32 19.07 -8.41
CA GLN A 153 2.15 18.70 -9.57
C GLN A 153 1.55 17.50 -10.30
N GLY A 154 0.96 16.56 -9.55
CA GLY A 154 0.31 15.39 -10.10
C GLY A 154 1.27 14.30 -10.56
N ALA A 155 0.70 13.20 -11.02
CA ALA A 155 1.46 12.13 -11.65
C ALA A 155 1.85 12.53 -13.08
N VAL A 156 3.06 12.18 -13.49
CA VAL A 156 3.47 12.28 -14.89
C VAL A 156 2.89 11.09 -15.64
N SER A 157 2.33 11.32 -16.83
CA SER A 157 1.85 10.23 -17.68
C SER A 157 2.98 9.25 -18.00
N LEU A 158 2.70 7.95 -17.89
CA LEU A 158 3.62 6.90 -18.32
C LEU A 158 3.86 6.94 -19.82
N ASP A 159 2.87 7.36 -20.60
CA ASP A 159 2.98 7.53 -22.05
C ASP A 159 3.75 8.81 -22.45
N LYS A 160 4.29 9.58 -21.49
CA LYS A 160 5.05 10.78 -21.82
C LYS A 160 6.29 10.37 -22.62
N VAL A 161 6.37 10.85 -23.86
CA VAL A 161 7.53 10.61 -24.75
C VAL A 161 8.80 11.11 -24.06
N THR A 162 9.79 10.22 -23.97
CA THR A 162 11.12 10.53 -23.43
C THR A 162 11.94 11.29 -24.46
N THR A 163 12.76 12.25 -24.04
CA THR A 163 13.67 12.93 -24.97
C THR A 163 14.94 12.10 -25.14
N ALA A 164 15.74 12.38 -26.19
CA ALA A 164 17.04 11.73 -26.38
C ALA A 164 18.03 11.92 -25.19
N THR A 165 17.77 12.92 -24.34
CA THR A 165 18.49 13.13 -23.07
C THR A 165 17.99 12.24 -21.93
N ASP A 166 16.75 11.77 -21.98
CA ASP A 166 16.12 10.90 -20.97
C ASP A 166 16.20 9.41 -21.34
N ASN A 167 16.26 9.09 -22.64
CA ASN A 167 16.34 7.74 -23.18
C ASN A 167 17.22 7.73 -24.44
N ALA A 168 18.24 6.88 -24.49
CA ALA A 168 19.17 6.77 -25.61
C ALA A 168 18.48 6.33 -26.92
N ASP A 169 17.37 5.60 -26.82
CA ASP A 169 16.62 5.11 -27.97
C ASP A 169 15.62 6.14 -28.52
N ALA A 170 15.42 7.29 -27.84
CA ALA A 170 14.64 8.48 -28.24
C ALA A 170 13.18 8.29 -28.73
N ASP A 171 12.72 7.05 -28.86
CA ASP A 171 11.39 6.65 -29.36
C ASP A 171 10.53 5.96 -28.27
N GLY A 172 11.00 5.94 -27.01
CA GLY A 172 10.31 5.32 -25.87
C GLY A 172 9.42 6.26 -25.06
N SER A 173 8.48 5.69 -24.34
CA SER A 173 7.64 6.32 -23.32
C SER A 173 8.32 6.33 -21.95
N LEU A 174 7.83 7.15 -21.01
CA LEU A 174 8.30 7.16 -19.62
C LEU A 174 8.14 5.77 -18.97
N SER A 175 7.09 5.01 -19.33
CA SER A 175 6.93 3.61 -18.91
C SER A 175 8.11 2.72 -19.31
N ASP A 176 8.71 2.95 -20.48
CA ASP A 176 9.77 2.08 -21.01
C ASP A 176 11.10 2.26 -20.25
N ILE A 177 11.29 3.40 -19.58
CA ILE A 177 12.49 3.68 -18.77
C ILE A 177 12.28 3.44 -17.28
N LEU A 178 11.03 3.24 -16.83
CA LEU A 178 10.78 2.88 -15.44
C LEU A 178 11.27 1.47 -15.21
N VAL A 179 12.35 1.37 -14.43
CA VAL A 179 12.80 0.09 -13.88
C VAL A 179 11.65 -0.48 -13.05
N HIS A 180 11.17 -1.65 -13.43
CA HIS A 180 10.34 -2.46 -12.53
C HIS A 180 11.18 -2.75 -11.29
N LEU A 181 10.97 -2.01 -10.21
CA LEU A 181 11.60 -2.29 -8.91
C LEU A 181 10.98 -3.51 -8.20
N ASP A 182 10.09 -4.23 -8.88
CA ASP A 182 9.72 -5.60 -8.53
C ASP A 182 10.76 -6.61 -9.05
N ASP A 183 11.63 -6.21 -9.99
CA ASP A 183 12.89 -6.90 -10.26
C ASP A 183 13.92 -6.31 -9.29
N ASP A 184 14.28 -7.11 -8.30
CA ASP A 184 15.33 -6.84 -7.33
C ASP A 184 16.59 -6.33 -8.05
N ARG A 185 17.17 -5.22 -7.60
CA ARG A 185 18.41 -4.69 -8.19
C ARG A 185 19.53 -5.70 -7.95
N ASP A 186 20.03 -6.28 -9.04
CA ASP A 186 21.07 -7.31 -9.23
C ASP A 186 22.44 -7.07 -8.53
N ASP A 187 22.55 -6.09 -7.62
CA ASP A 187 23.80 -5.70 -6.97
C ASP A 187 23.66 -5.23 -5.51
N GLU A 188 22.44 -5.12 -4.97
CA GLU A 188 22.23 -4.72 -3.57
C GLU A 188 22.05 -5.97 -2.70
N ILE A 189 23.07 -6.31 -1.88
CA ILE A 189 22.93 -7.31 -0.81
C ILE A 189 21.90 -6.80 0.18
N ARG A 190 20.63 -7.11 -0.07
CA ARG A 190 19.57 -6.82 0.88
C ARG A 190 19.61 -7.87 1.97
N PRO A 191 19.60 -7.44 3.24
CA PRO A 191 19.42 -8.40 4.31
C PRO A 191 18.10 -9.13 4.10
N LYS A 192 18.11 -10.47 4.20
CA LYS A 192 16.90 -11.32 4.06
C LYS A 192 15.84 -11.00 5.12
N VAL A 193 16.21 -10.20 6.10
CA VAL A 193 15.38 -9.62 7.15
C VAL A 193 15.26 -8.12 6.90
N GLY A 194 14.07 -7.55 7.10
CA GLY A 194 13.87 -6.12 6.88
C GLY A 194 14.88 -5.27 7.66
N MET A 195 15.27 -4.12 7.10
CA MET A 195 16.26 -3.20 7.69
C MET A 195 15.97 -2.89 9.17
N GLY A 196 14.69 -2.74 9.54
CA GLY A 196 14.27 -2.53 10.92
C GLY A 196 14.66 -3.67 11.87
N ALA A 197 14.65 -4.92 11.41
CA ALA A 197 15.06 -6.07 12.22
C ALA A 197 16.58 -6.08 12.46
N VAL A 198 17.38 -5.66 11.48
CA VAL A 198 18.85 -5.51 11.63
C VAL A 198 19.17 -4.43 12.67
N VAL A 199 18.48 -3.30 12.60
CA VAL A 199 18.63 -2.19 13.56
C VAL A 199 18.18 -2.61 14.96
N GLU A 200 17.07 -3.33 15.09
CA GLU A 200 16.61 -3.82 16.39
C GLU A 200 17.59 -4.85 16.98
N ALA A 201 18.11 -5.77 16.16
CA ALA A 201 19.11 -6.73 16.59
C ALA A 201 20.40 -6.05 17.09
N SER A 202 20.90 -5.03 16.40
CA SER A 202 22.09 -4.29 16.85
C SER A 202 21.86 -3.55 18.18
N GLN A 203 20.67 -2.96 18.38
CA GLN A 203 20.30 -2.34 19.64
C GLN A 203 20.21 -3.35 20.80
N VAL A 204 19.69 -4.56 20.53
CA VAL A 204 19.65 -5.65 21.52
C VAL A 204 21.07 -6.07 21.91
N LEU A 205 21.97 -6.25 20.94
CA LEU A 205 23.37 -6.57 21.23
C LEU A 205 24.07 -5.46 22.01
N ALA A 206 23.91 -4.20 21.61
CA ALA A 206 24.48 -3.04 22.31
C ALA A 206 24.00 -2.93 23.77
N ARG A 207 22.78 -3.39 24.06
CA ARG A 207 22.18 -3.34 25.39
C ARG A 207 22.61 -4.47 26.31
N TYR A 208 22.71 -5.70 25.79
CA TYR A 208 22.84 -6.91 26.61
C TYR A 208 24.22 -7.57 26.52
N VAL A 209 25.05 -7.22 25.54
CA VAL A 209 26.40 -7.79 25.40
C VAL A 209 27.41 -6.86 26.08
N PRO A 210 28.20 -7.36 27.05
CA PRO A 210 29.24 -6.56 27.68
C PRO A 210 30.35 -6.25 26.69
N LEU A 211 30.79 -4.98 26.67
CA LEU A 211 31.88 -4.54 25.79
C LEU A 211 33.16 -5.39 25.99
N PRO A 212 33.78 -5.87 24.90
CA PRO A 212 35.07 -6.54 24.97
C PRO A 212 36.12 -5.68 25.68
N ARG A 213 36.94 -6.33 26.53
CA ARG A 213 38.03 -5.65 27.24
C ARG A 213 39.25 -5.45 26.36
N ASP A 214 39.50 -6.40 25.48
CA ASP A 214 40.54 -6.32 24.47
C ASP A 214 40.27 -5.14 23.52
N ALA A 215 41.30 -4.37 23.20
CA ALA A 215 41.16 -3.14 22.45
C ALA A 215 40.81 -3.40 20.97
N GLU A 216 41.37 -4.46 20.38
CA GLU A 216 41.16 -4.82 18.98
C GLU A 216 39.75 -5.40 18.80
N THR A 217 39.37 -6.38 19.63
CA THR A 217 38.01 -6.94 19.61
C THR A 217 36.94 -5.88 19.88
N ARG A 218 37.22 -4.91 20.76
CA ARG A 218 36.27 -3.82 21.06
C ARG A 218 36.05 -2.90 19.85
N VAL A 219 37.10 -2.59 19.08
CA VAL A 219 36.98 -1.75 17.88
C VAL A 219 36.13 -2.46 16.82
N CYS A 220 36.44 -3.72 16.51
CA CYS A 220 35.66 -4.51 15.54
C CYS A 220 34.20 -4.68 15.97
N PHE A 221 33.95 -4.91 17.26
CA PHE A 221 32.59 -5.04 17.80
C PHE A 221 31.78 -3.74 17.66
N LEU A 222 32.40 -2.59 17.94
CA LEU A 222 31.72 -1.29 17.83
C LEU A 222 31.46 -0.89 16.37
N ASP A 223 32.41 -1.15 15.48
CA ASP A 223 32.29 -0.87 14.04
C ASP A 223 31.15 -1.71 13.42
N ALA A 224 31.11 -3.00 13.74
CA ALA A 224 30.04 -3.90 13.30
C ALA A 224 28.65 -3.47 13.83
N LEU A 225 28.56 -2.99 15.08
CA LEU A 225 27.31 -2.46 15.64
C LEU A 225 26.89 -1.13 15.01
N GLU A 226 27.84 -0.24 14.70
CA GLU A 226 27.57 1.03 14.04
C GLU A 226 26.97 0.79 12.65
N LEU A 227 27.61 -0.06 11.84
CA LEU A 227 27.09 -0.46 10.53
C LEU A 227 25.69 -1.09 10.66
N ALA A 228 25.51 -2.04 11.58
CA ALA A 228 24.23 -2.71 11.78
C ALA A 228 23.12 -1.75 12.27
N SER A 229 23.47 -0.69 13.01
CA SER A 229 22.53 0.37 13.41
C SER A 229 22.08 1.25 12.24
N MET A 230 22.89 1.31 11.18
CA MET A 230 22.53 1.93 9.90
C MET A 230 21.81 0.96 8.96
N GLY A 231 21.52 -0.28 9.41
CA GLY A 231 20.88 -1.31 8.61
C GLY A 231 21.80 -2.01 7.62
N HIS A 232 23.11 -1.78 7.71
CA HIS A 232 24.13 -2.41 6.88
C HIS A 232 24.90 -3.44 7.70
N VAL A 233 25.02 -4.66 7.23
CA VAL A 233 25.87 -5.67 7.89
C VAL A 233 26.48 -6.54 6.80
N THR A 234 27.77 -6.84 6.93
CA THR A 234 28.51 -7.73 6.02
C THR A 234 28.81 -9.07 6.73
N PRO A 235 29.13 -10.14 5.98
CA PRO A 235 29.50 -11.41 6.61
C PRO A 235 30.66 -11.25 7.60
N ALA A 236 31.64 -10.40 7.28
CA ALA A 236 32.77 -10.09 8.15
C ALA A 236 32.34 -9.41 9.46
N ASP A 237 31.33 -8.55 9.42
CA ASP A 237 30.79 -7.89 10.62
C ASP A 237 30.10 -8.91 11.55
N VAL A 238 29.37 -9.87 10.99
CA VAL A 238 28.74 -10.94 11.79
C VAL A 238 29.77 -11.89 12.38
N ASP A 239 30.79 -12.27 11.62
CA ASP A 239 31.90 -13.08 12.14
C ASP A 239 32.60 -12.37 13.31
N ALA A 240 32.86 -11.06 13.17
CA ALA A 240 33.45 -10.24 14.23
C ALA A 240 32.55 -10.14 15.48
N LEU A 241 31.23 -10.01 15.29
CA LEU A 241 30.27 -10.03 16.40
C LEU A 241 30.23 -11.39 17.09
N GLU A 242 30.24 -12.50 16.34
CA GLU A 242 30.22 -13.85 16.92
C GLU A 242 31.44 -14.16 17.77
N GLU A 243 32.62 -13.73 17.33
CA GLU A 243 33.86 -13.90 18.09
C GLU A 243 33.87 -13.04 19.37
N ALA A 244 33.25 -11.86 19.32
CA ALA A 244 33.24 -10.90 20.42
C ALA A 244 32.11 -11.11 21.45
N VAL A 245 30.95 -11.65 21.04
CA VAL A 245 29.74 -11.72 21.86
C VAL A 245 29.89 -12.75 22.99
N LYS A 246 29.82 -12.26 24.23
CA LYS A 246 29.68 -13.10 25.43
C LYS A 246 28.22 -13.20 25.84
N VAL A 247 27.65 -14.38 25.66
CA VAL A 247 26.24 -14.65 25.99
C VAL A 247 25.99 -14.49 27.50
N PRO A 248 24.98 -13.71 27.93
CA PRO A 248 24.64 -13.54 29.35
C PRO A 248 24.32 -14.85 30.08
N SER A 249 24.50 -14.83 31.41
CA SER A 249 24.10 -15.93 32.30
C SER A 249 22.61 -15.95 32.59
N ASP A 250 21.94 -14.78 32.57
CA ASP A 250 20.49 -14.68 32.70
C ASP A 250 19.79 -15.35 31.50
N PRO A 251 18.83 -16.26 31.72
CA PRO A 251 18.16 -16.97 30.63
C PRO A 251 17.39 -16.09 29.65
N THR A 252 16.84 -14.96 30.12
CA THR A 252 16.05 -14.04 29.32
C THR A 252 16.95 -13.20 28.43
N GLU A 253 18.00 -12.62 29.00
CA GLU A 253 19.00 -11.85 28.26
C GLU A 253 19.76 -12.72 27.26
N ARG A 254 20.08 -13.96 27.65
CA ARG A 254 20.65 -14.97 26.76
C ARG A 254 19.80 -15.19 25.51
N ARG A 255 18.47 -15.32 25.69
CA ARG A 255 17.55 -15.50 24.57
C ARG A 255 17.59 -14.30 23.63
N TYR A 256 17.52 -13.08 24.16
CA TYR A 256 17.56 -11.86 23.33
C TYR A 256 18.85 -11.75 22.51
N VAL A 257 20.00 -12.04 23.12
CA VAL A 257 21.29 -12.01 22.43
C VAL A 257 21.37 -13.06 21.32
N LEU A 258 20.88 -14.28 21.56
CA LEU A 258 20.87 -15.35 20.56
C LEU A 258 19.89 -15.08 19.41
N ASP A 259 18.70 -14.54 19.72
CA ASP A 259 17.70 -14.16 18.71
C ASP A 259 18.24 -13.01 17.84
N ALA A 260 18.91 -12.02 18.43
CA ALA A 260 19.57 -10.92 17.70
C ALA A 260 20.71 -11.43 16.80
N MET A 261 21.58 -12.32 17.28
CA MET A 261 22.62 -12.93 16.45
C MET A 261 22.05 -13.76 15.29
N ALA A 262 20.94 -14.46 15.50
CA ALA A 262 20.26 -15.21 14.45
C ALA A 262 19.69 -14.28 13.36
N ILE A 263 19.14 -13.12 13.75
CA ILE A 263 18.67 -12.10 12.82
C ILE A 263 19.83 -11.54 11.99
N LEU A 264 20.97 -11.21 12.61
CA LEU A 264 22.14 -10.71 11.89
C LEU A 264 22.74 -11.78 10.95
N ARG A 265 22.83 -13.04 11.36
CA ARG A 265 23.24 -14.15 10.46
C ARG A 265 22.33 -14.28 9.24
N ALA A 266 21.01 -14.15 9.44
CA ALA A 266 20.06 -14.20 8.34
C ALA A 266 20.20 -12.98 7.39
N ALA A 267 20.68 -11.84 7.91
CA ALA A 267 20.91 -10.62 7.15
C ALA A 267 22.10 -10.71 6.19
N VAL A 268 23.11 -11.55 6.45
CA VAL A 268 24.31 -11.69 5.61
C VAL A 268 24.43 -13.08 5.03
N SER A 269 23.74 -13.30 3.91
CA SER A 269 23.92 -14.50 3.11
C SER A 269 25.14 -14.34 2.18
N THR A 270 26.02 -15.34 2.13
CA THR A 270 27.28 -15.34 1.37
C THR A 270 27.16 -15.76 -0.10
N ALA A 271 25.96 -15.81 -0.66
CA ALA A 271 25.77 -16.24 -2.04
C ALA A 271 25.87 -15.03 -2.98
N THR A 272 26.81 -15.06 -3.92
CA THR A 272 26.91 -14.05 -4.98
C THR A 272 25.84 -14.28 -6.05
N GLU A 273 25.26 -13.19 -6.54
CA GLU A 273 24.18 -13.14 -7.54
C GLU A 273 24.43 -14.00 -8.79
N ALA A 274 25.68 -14.00 -9.28
CA ALA A 274 26.08 -14.77 -10.46
C ALA A 274 26.08 -16.29 -10.23
N ALA A 275 26.18 -16.76 -8.98
CA ALA A 275 26.01 -18.18 -8.64
C ALA A 275 24.53 -18.56 -8.46
N LEU A 276 23.68 -17.57 -8.18
CA LEU A 276 22.28 -17.75 -7.86
C LEU A 276 21.37 -17.87 -9.09
N ILE A 277 21.68 -17.27 -10.24
CA ILE A 277 20.73 -17.28 -11.39
C ILE A 277 20.46 -18.69 -11.95
N GLU A 278 21.48 -19.54 -12.06
CA GLU A 278 21.33 -20.89 -12.62
C GLU A 278 20.81 -21.88 -11.56
N GLU A 279 21.27 -21.75 -10.31
CA GLU A 279 20.81 -22.56 -9.17
C GLU A 279 19.41 -22.16 -8.66
N LEU A 280 18.97 -20.91 -8.84
CA LEU A 280 17.64 -20.44 -8.42
C LEU A 280 16.54 -20.86 -9.38
N ARG A 281 16.84 -21.01 -10.67
CA ARG A 281 15.90 -21.54 -11.65
C ARG A 281 15.56 -22.99 -11.29
N ASP A 282 16.60 -23.78 -10.99
CA ASP A 282 16.47 -25.12 -10.42
C ASP A 282 15.76 -25.06 -9.05
N SER A 283 16.12 -24.15 -8.14
CA SER A 283 15.46 -24.06 -6.82
C SER A 283 13.99 -23.65 -6.86
N ARG A 284 13.56 -22.87 -7.86
CA ARG A 284 12.17 -22.41 -8.00
C ARG A 284 11.33 -23.53 -8.61
N GLU A 285 11.87 -24.20 -9.62
CA GLU A 285 11.27 -25.39 -10.19
C GLU A 285 11.23 -26.53 -9.16
N ASP A 286 12.29 -26.73 -8.39
CA ASP A 286 12.37 -27.67 -7.27
C ASP A 286 11.40 -27.30 -6.14
N ARG A 287 11.28 -26.01 -5.75
CA ARG A 287 10.29 -25.60 -4.75
C ARG A 287 8.86 -25.77 -5.25
N MET A 288 8.60 -25.52 -6.53
CA MET A 288 7.28 -25.79 -7.13
C MET A 288 7.02 -27.29 -7.22
N ALA A 289 8.03 -28.10 -7.54
CA ALA A 289 7.96 -29.55 -7.57
C ALA A 289 7.75 -30.13 -6.17
N ASP A 290 8.50 -29.68 -5.17
CA ASP A 290 8.35 -30.02 -3.75
C ASP A 290 6.97 -29.61 -3.22
N SER A 291 6.48 -28.43 -3.61
CA SER A 291 5.14 -27.96 -3.26
C SER A 291 4.06 -28.82 -3.91
N ALA A 292 4.23 -29.16 -5.20
CA ALA A 292 3.32 -30.04 -5.93
C ALA A 292 3.32 -31.47 -5.36
N GLU A 293 4.49 -32.01 -5.01
CA GLU A 293 4.65 -33.33 -4.39
C GLU A 293 4.03 -33.32 -2.99
N LYS A 294 4.26 -32.28 -2.19
CA LYS A 294 3.63 -32.09 -0.89
C LYS A 294 2.11 -32.03 -1.04
N HIS A 295 1.58 -31.28 -2.00
CA HIS A 295 0.15 -31.22 -2.27
C HIS A 295 -0.41 -32.57 -2.67
N ALA A 296 0.26 -33.31 -3.55
CA ALA A 296 -0.14 -34.67 -3.93
C ALA A 296 -0.18 -35.58 -2.71
N ARG A 297 0.88 -35.60 -1.90
CA ARG A 297 1.00 -36.40 -0.69
C ARG A 297 -0.07 -36.08 0.35
N VAL A 298 -0.36 -34.80 0.57
CA VAL A 298 -1.45 -34.35 1.45
C VAL A 298 -2.80 -34.88 0.95
N ASN A 299 -3.05 -34.79 -0.36
CA ASN A 299 -4.28 -35.29 -0.96
C ASN A 299 -4.41 -36.82 -0.86
N ASP A 300 -3.33 -37.57 -1.11
CA ASP A 300 -3.33 -39.04 -0.99
C ASP A 300 -3.64 -39.48 0.45
N VAL A 301 -3.03 -38.82 1.44
CA VAL A 301 -3.32 -39.08 2.85
C VAL A 301 -4.78 -38.77 3.17
N LEU A 302 -5.30 -37.63 2.71
CA LEU A 302 -6.70 -37.26 2.91
C LEU A 302 -7.66 -38.24 2.23
N ASP A 303 -7.38 -38.68 1.01
CA ASP A 303 -8.25 -39.57 0.25
C ASP A 303 -8.21 -41.02 0.80
N SER A 304 -7.14 -41.39 1.52
CA SER A 304 -7.10 -42.67 2.26
C SER A 304 -7.99 -42.69 3.52
N MET A 305 -8.37 -41.52 4.05
CA MET A 305 -9.13 -41.40 5.31
C MET A 305 -10.64 -41.63 5.09
N GLY A 306 -11.40 -41.78 6.18
CA GLY A 306 -12.86 -41.85 6.08
C GLY A 306 -13.45 -40.54 5.53
N ALA A 307 -14.44 -40.63 4.64
CA ALA A 307 -15.01 -39.49 3.91
C ALA A 307 -15.36 -38.29 4.83
N ALA A 308 -16.05 -38.55 5.93
CA ALA A 308 -16.43 -37.49 6.87
C ALA A 308 -15.23 -36.76 7.52
N GLN A 309 -14.12 -37.46 7.78
CA GLN A 309 -12.90 -36.83 8.32
C GLN A 309 -12.19 -36.02 7.24
N ARG A 310 -12.08 -36.60 6.04
CA ARG A 310 -11.47 -35.96 4.88
C ARG A 310 -12.17 -34.65 4.53
N ASP A 311 -13.49 -34.67 4.42
CA ASP A 311 -14.26 -33.54 3.92
C ASP A 311 -14.27 -32.39 4.95
N VAL A 312 -14.38 -32.71 6.24
CA VAL A 312 -14.22 -31.71 7.33
C VAL A 312 -12.82 -31.07 7.32
N LEU A 313 -11.76 -31.84 7.04
CA LEU A 313 -10.41 -31.28 6.95
C LEU A 313 -10.21 -30.45 5.69
N LYS A 314 -10.77 -30.84 4.54
CA LYS A 314 -10.69 -30.04 3.30
C LYS A 314 -11.32 -28.66 3.51
N HIS A 315 -12.50 -28.60 4.11
CA HIS A 315 -13.19 -27.36 4.45
C HIS A 315 -12.56 -26.55 5.59
N SER A 316 -11.79 -27.20 6.47
CA SER A 316 -11.05 -26.49 7.53
C SER A 316 -9.84 -25.70 7.05
N PHE A 317 -9.38 -25.95 5.82
CA PHE A 317 -8.10 -25.44 5.30
C PHE A 317 -8.15 -25.05 3.81
N GLY A 318 -9.34 -24.99 3.20
CA GLY A 318 -9.50 -24.67 1.79
C GLY A 318 -8.88 -25.66 0.79
N ILE A 319 -8.65 -26.92 1.19
CA ILE A 319 -7.88 -27.87 0.37
C ILE A 319 -8.71 -28.34 -0.83
N LYS A 320 -8.08 -28.35 -2.02
CA LYS A 320 -8.69 -28.77 -3.29
C LYS A 320 -9.90 -27.91 -3.69
N GLY A 321 -9.85 -26.62 -3.35
CA GLY A 321 -10.90 -25.65 -3.69
C GLY A 321 -12.17 -25.79 -2.84
N ALA A 322 -12.13 -26.55 -1.75
CA ALA A 322 -13.21 -26.53 -0.76
C ALA A 322 -13.33 -25.13 -0.14
N THR A 323 -14.54 -24.70 0.19
CA THR A 323 -14.75 -23.44 0.93
C THR A 323 -13.98 -23.47 2.24
N ASP A 324 -13.14 -22.45 2.47
CA ASP A 324 -12.36 -22.31 3.70
C ASP A 324 -13.19 -21.66 4.80
N PHE A 325 -13.48 -22.43 5.85
CA PHE A 325 -14.18 -21.96 7.05
C PHE A 325 -13.20 -21.66 8.21
N GLY A 326 -11.90 -21.59 7.91
CA GLY A 326 -10.85 -21.21 8.85
C GLY A 326 -10.45 -22.30 9.83
N TRP A 327 -9.47 -21.98 10.66
CA TRP A 327 -8.91 -22.90 11.65
C TRP A 327 -8.76 -22.27 13.04
N GLY A 328 -8.60 -23.12 14.06
CA GLY A 328 -8.46 -22.68 15.45
C GLY A 328 -9.79 -22.19 16.03
N ASP A 329 -9.70 -21.20 16.92
CA ASP A 329 -10.84 -20.62 17.65
C ASP A 329 -11.73 -19.75 16.77
N GLY A 330 -11.20 -19.23 15.66
CA GLY A 330 -11.95 -18.48 14.65
C GLY A 330 -12.62 -19.36 13.58
N CYS A 331 -12.63 -20.67 13.73
CA CYS A 331 -13.21 -21.59 12.75
C CYS A 331 -14.74 -21.58 12.80
N ASP A 332 -15.37 -21.33 11.65
CA ASP A 332 -16.81 -21.42 11.49
C ASP A 332 -17.27 -22.89 11.37
N MET A 333 -17.36 -23.54 12.54
CA MET A 333 -17.82 -24.93 12.64
C MET A 333 -19.28 -25.12 12.23
N ALA A 334 -20.11 -24.07 12.34
CA ALA A 334 -21.50 -24.09 11.94
C ALA A 334 -21.59 -24.13 10.41
N GLY A 335 -20.85 -23.26 9.72
CA GLY A 335 -20.73 -23.26 8.26
C GLY A 335 -20.24 -24.59 7.68
N ILE A 336 -19.25 -25.23 8.31
CA ILE A 336 -18.81 -26.58 7.93
C ILE A 336 -19.95 -27.60 8.10
N GLY A 337 -20.69 -27.51 9.20
CA GLY A 337 -21.83 -28.40 9.49
C GLY A 337 -22.93 -28.28 8.45
N ASP A 338 -23.29 -27.05 8.09
CA ASP A 338 -24.31 -26.76 7.07
C ASP A 338 -23.85 -27.24 5.69
N ALA A 339 -22.58 -26.98 5.32
CA ALA A 339 -22.02 -27.40 4.04
C ALA A 339 -21.96 -28.92 3.86
N LEU A 340 -21.73 -29.67 4.94
CA LEU A 340 -21.56 -31.12 4.91
C LEU A 340 -22.79 -31.90 5.39
N GLY A 341 -23.87 -31.23 5.79
CA GLY A 341 -25.05 -31.86 6.39
C GLY A 341 -24.73 -32.59 7.70
N MET A 342 -23.81 -32.06 8.50
CA MET A 342 -23.34 -32.65 9.75
C MET A 342 -23.72 -31.78 10.95
N THR A 343 -24.02 -32.41 12.09
CA THR A 343 -24.17 -31.67 13.34
C THR A 343 -22.84 -31.09 13.80
N HIS A 344 -22.87 -29.97 14.54
CA HIS A 344 -21.67 -29.35 15.12
C HIS A 344 -20.80 -30.36 15.91
N GLN A 345 -21.42 -31.23 16.71
CA GLN A 345 -20.71 -32.26 17.46
C GLN A 345 -19.99 -33.26 16.55
N ASN A 346 -20.61 -33.63 15.41
CA ASN A 346 -19.99 -34.49 14.42
C ASN A 346 -18.81 -33.79 13.72
N VAL A 347 -18.92 -32.51 13.40
CA VAL A 347 -17.81 -31.71 12.82
C VAL A 347 -16.63 -31.68 13.79
N VAL A 348 -16.84 -31.33 15.06
CA VAL A 348 -15.79 -31.31 16.09
C VAL A 348 -15.14 -32.70 16.24
N GLY A 349 -15.96 -33.75 16.33
CA GLY A 349 -15.49 -35.12 16.47
C GLY A 349 -14.66 -35.59 15.27
N ASN A 350 -15.15 -35.37 14.05
CA ASN A 350 -14.46 -35.74 12.81
C ASN A 350 -13.21 -34.90 12.57
N ARG A 351 -13.20 -33.62 12.95
CA ARG A 351 -12.01 -32.75 12.86
C ARG A 351 -10.90 -33.24 13.79
N SER A 352 -11.22 -33.50 15.05
CA SER A 352 -10.24 -33.99 16.04
C SER A 352 -9.68 -35.36 15.67
N LYS A 353 -10.56 -36.31 15.33
CA LYS A 353 -10.15 -37.64 14.85
C LYS A 353 -9.38 -37.56 13.53
N GLY A 354 -9.83 -36.69 12.63
CA GLY A 354 -9.22 -36.45 11.32
C GLY A 354 -7.79 -35.96 11.47
N ARG A 355 -7.53 -34.93 12.28
CA ARG A 355 -6.17 -34.41 12.53
C ARG A 355 -5.23 -35.48 13.08
N LYS A 356 -5.67 -36.25 14.08
CA LYS A 356 -4.88 -37.37 14.65
C LYS A 356 -4.53 -38.41 13.59
N THR A 357 -5.53 -38.80 12.80
CA THR A 357 -5.38 -39.81 11.74
C THR A 357 -4.48 -39.31 10.63
N PHE A 358 -4.67 -38.06 10.19
CA PHE A 358 -3.87 -37.39 9.19
C PHE A 358 -2.41 -37.31 9.61
N ALA A 359 -2.12 -36.80 10.81
CA ALA A 359 -0.75 -36.66 11.31
C ALA A 359 0.00 -38.00 11.33
N LYS A 360 -0.65 -39.06 11.84
CA LYS A 360 -0.07 -40.41 11.86
C LYS A 360 0.20 -40.94 10.44
N ARG A 361 -0.76 -40.81 9.52
CA ARG A 361 -0.62 -41.31 8.14
C ARG A 361 0.40 -40.50 7.35
N TYR A 362 0.40 -39.18 7.49
CA TYR A 362 1.34 -38.30 6.85
C TYR A 362 2.77 -38.57 7.32
N ALA A 363 3.00 -38.70 8.63
CA ALA A 363 4.30 -39.11 9.16
C ALA A 363 4.76 -40.48 8.62
N ALA A 364 3.85 -41.46 8.50
CA ALA A 364 4.18 -42.77 7.91
C ALA A 364 4.61 -42.66 6.44
N VAL A 365 3.96 -41.83 5.63
CA VAL A 365 4.37 -41.58 4.24
C VAL A 365 5.71 -40.84 4.19
N ILE A 366 5.89 -39.82 5.04
CA ILE A 366 7.16 -39.08 5.12
C ILE A 366 8.30 -39.99 5.56
N ARG A 367 8.06 -40.96 6.44
CA ARG A 367 9.10 -41.88 6.93
C ARG A 367 9.73 -42.73 5.81
N LEU A 368 8.99 -42.95 4.71
CA LEU A 368 9.52 -43.66 3.52
C LEU A 368 10.57 -42.83 2.76
N VAL A 369 10.52 -41.50 2.87
CA VAL A 369 11.39 -40.57 2.14
C VAL A 369 12.42 -39.93 3.07
N ASN A 370 12.02 -39.59 4.29
CA ASN A 370 12.83 -38.91 5.29
C ASN A 370 12.41 -39.30 6.72
N ALA A 371 13.13 -40.23 7.33
CA ALA A 371 12.82 -40.76 8.66
C ALA A 371 12.94 -39.69 9.76
N ALA A 372 13.96 -38.83 9.71
CA ALA A 372 14.18 -37.78 10.72
C ALA A 372 13.03 -36.76 10.74
N LEU A 373 12.57 -36.34 9.55
CA LEU A 373 11.41 -35.45 9.45
C LEU A 373 10.14 -36.12 9.96
N ALA A 374 9.94 -37.41 9.68
CA ALA A 374 8.80 -38.16 10.21
C ALA A 374 8.79 -38.19 11.74
N ASP A 375 9.93 -38.44 12.37
CA ASP A 375 10.06 -38.45 13.83
C ASP A 375 9.74 -37.07 14.43
N ALA A 376 10.24 -35.99 13.82
CA ALA A 376 9.90 -34.63 14.23
C ALA A 376 8.40 -34.31 14.08
N LEU A 377 7.77 -34.77 12.99
CA LEU A 377 6.33 -34.61 12.77
C LEU A 377 5.50 -35.40 13.77
N GLU A 378 5.92 -36.60 14.17
CA GLU A 378 5.25 -37.39 15.20
C GLU A 378 5.32 -36.69 16.57
N VAL A 379 6.48 -36.14 16.94
CA VAL A 379 6.64 -35.34 18.17
C VAL A 379 5.73 -34.10 18.14
N ALA A 380 5.74 -33.35 17.04
CA ALA A 380 4.90 -32.16 16.88
C ALA A 380 3.41 -32.49 16.94
N ALA A 381 2.98 -33.60 16.34
CA ALA A 381 1.59 -34.05 16.40
C ALA A 381 1.17 -34.37 17.85
N VAL A 382 2.02 -35.02 18.62
CA VAL A 382 1.76 -35.32 20.04
C VAL A 382 1.59 -34.04 20.86
N GLU A 383 2.44 -33.03 20.67
CA GLU A 383 2.34 -31.74 21.36
C GLU A 383 1.08 -30.97 20.98
N LEU A 384 0.75 -30.92 19.68
CA LEU A 384 -0.44 -30.22 19.20
C LEU A 384 -1.74 -30.85 19.73
N HIS A 385 -1.73 -32.16 19.99
CA HIS A 385 -2.84 -32.87 20.63
C HIS A 385 -2.95 -32.66 22.14
N LYS A 386 -1.88 -32.29 22.83
CA LYS A 386 -1.94 -31.93 24.27
C LYS A 386 -2.62 -30.57 24.49
N ASN A 387 -2.52 -29.67 23.52
CA ASN A 387 -3.07 -28.31 23.62
C ASN A 387 -4.47 -28.14 23.01
N ALA A 388 -4.95 -29.08 22.20
CA ALA A 388 -6.24 -29.00 21.48
C ALA A 388 -7.50 -29.16 22.36
N GLY A 389 -7.43 -28.86 23.66
CA GLY A 389 -8.54 -29.00 24.60
C GLY A 389 -8.40 -28.22 25.92
N ARG A 390 -7.39 -27.35 26.07
CA ARG A 390 -7.37 -26.39 27.18
C ARG A 390 -8.18 -25.17 26.74
N LYS A 391 -9.31 -24.96 27.42
CA LYS A 391 -10.07 -23.71 27.41
C LYS A 391 -9.23 -22.56 27.94
#